data_AF-A0A2S6I2K7-F1
#
_entry.id   AF-A0A2S6I2K7-F1
#
_cell.length_a   1.000
_cell.length_b   1.000
_cell.length_c   1.000
_cell.angle_alpha   90.00
_cell.angle_beta   90.00
_cell.angle_gamma   90.00
#
_symmetry.space_group_name_H-M   'P 1'
#
loop_
_entity.id
_entity.type
_entity.pdbx_description
1 polymer ?
#
loop_
_entity_poly.entity_id
_entity_poly.type
_entity_poly.pdbx_seq_one_letter_code
_entity_poly.pdbx_strand_id
1 'polypeptide(L)'
;MADNRNNSGGGRGRRDNNRGRNNRGDQHESDLKEKMVALNRVSKVTKGGRTFTFAAIVVVGDGKGKVGHGTGKSKDISEAIQKATDVARKSMIKVPLYKGTIPHEQLGKYGAGKVLLKPASEGTGVIAGGAMRSVLDICGVHNVLAKSQGSSNPHNVIKATIDALQKLRSPQTIAKQRGISMEKLFEG
;
A
#
# COMPACT_ATOMS: atom_id res chain seq x y z
N MET A 1 -35.28 -71.39 -3.52
CA MET A 1 -35.08 -70.41 -4.61
C MET A 1 -35.35 -69.03 -4.04
N ALA A 2 -34.34 -68.21 -3.72
CA ALA A 2 -33.68 -67.28 -4.65
C ALA A 2 -34.72 -66.36 -5.33
N ASP A 3 -34.81 -65.07 -4.97
CA ASP A 3 -33.86 -64.08 -5.47
C ASP A 3 -33.97 -62.70 -4.80
N ASN A 4 -32.77 -62.15 -4.69
CA ASN A 4 -32.35 -60.86 -4.19
C ASN A 4 -32.73 -59.73 -5.15
N ARG A 5 -33.32 -58.62 -4.65
CA ARG A 5 -33.28 -57.31 -5.32
C ARG A 5 -33.30 -56.17 -4.31
N ASN A 6 -32.09 -55.75 -3.94
CA ASN A 6 -31.75 -54.44 -3.41
C ASN A 6 -32.49 -53.31 -4.15
N ASN A 7 -33.12 -52.39 -3.41
CA ASN A 7 -33.24 -51.01 -3.86
C ASN A 7 -32.93 -50.04 -2.72
N SER A 8 -31.80 -49.38 -2.90
CA SER A 8 -31.15 -48.37 -2.09
C SER A 8 -32.02 -47.13 -1.87
N GLY A 9 -32.55 -46.98 -0.65
CA GLY A 9 -33.04 -45.70 -0.13
C GLY A 9 -31.86 -44.85 0.34
N GLY A 10 -31.32 -44.01 -0.55
CA GLY A 10 -30.21 -43.12 -0.26
C GLY A 10 -30.53 -42.09 0.82
N GLY A 11 -30.07 -42.34 2.04
CA GLY A 11 -30.03 -41.35 3.11
C GLY A 11 -29.10 -40.20 2.74
N ARG A 12 -29.66 -39.07 2.30
CA ARG A 12 -28.93 -37.82 2.11
C ARG A 12 -28.59 -37.23 3.47
N GLY A 13 -27.53 -37.73 4.08
CA GLY A 13 -26.84 -37.06 5.18
C GLY A 13 -26.35 -35.69 4.69
N ARG A 14 -26.95 -34.62 5.20
CA ARG A 14 -26.45 -33.26 5.03
C ARG A 14 -25.07 -33.19 5.70
N ARG A 15 -24.03 -33.15 4.87
CA ARG A 15 -22.64 -32.95 5.29
C ARG A 15 -22.45 -31.47 5.59
N ASP A 16 -22.74 -31.06 6.83
CA ASP A 16 -22.38 -29.75 7.38
C ASP A 16 -20.85 -29.67 7.60
N ASN A 17 -20.10 -29.53 6.51
CA ASN A 17 -18.65 -29.36 6.53
C ASN A 17 -18.26 -28.01 5.92
N ASN A 18 -18.66 -26.88 6.54
CA ASN A 18 -17.95 -25.61 6.29
C ASN A 18 -18.23 -24.49 7.31
N ARG A 19 -17.88 -24.67 8.60
CA ARG A 19 -17.90 -23.57 9.59
C ARG A 19 -16.64 -23.52 10.46
N GLY A 20 -15.47 -23.71 9.85
CA GLY A 20 -14.21 -23.81 10.59
C GLY A 20 -13.03 -23.02 10.02
N ARG A 21 -13.27 -21.98 9.21
CA ARG A 21 -12.17 -21.29 8.53
C ARG A 21 -12.38 -19.79 8.40
N ASN A 22 -12.55 -19.07 9.50
CA ASN A 22 -12.43 -17.60 9.53
C ASN A 22 -12.02 -17.13 10.93
N ASN A 23 -10.79 -17.46 11.37
CA ASN A 23 -10.20 -16.82 12.55
C ASN A 23 -8.66 -16.76 12.51
N ARG A 24 -8.08 -16.65 11.30
CA ARG A 24 -6.62 -16.44 11.10
C ARG A 24 -6.32 -15.07 10.47
N GLY A 25 -7.18 -14.07 10.72
CA GLY A 25 -7.10 -12.74 10.10
C GLY A 25 -6.51 -11.65 10.99
N ASP A 26 -6.81 -11.64 12.30
CA ASP A 26 -6.66 -10.43 13.12
C ASP A 26 -5.29 -10.22 13.78
N GLN A 27 -4.39 -11.21 13.80
CA GLN A 27 -3.13 -11.08 14.55
C GLN A 27 -2.04 -10.28 13.84
N HIS A 28 -2.20 -9.95 12.57
CA HIS A 28 -1.22 -9.13 11.83
C HIS A 28 -1.65 -7.66 11.66
N GLU A 29 -2.80 -7.29 12.23
CA GLU A 29 -3.45 -5.98 12.08
C GLU A 29 -2.97 -4.95 13.12
N SER A 30 -2.37 -5.41 14.22
CA SER A 30 -2.16 -4.59 15.43
C SER A 30 -1.12 -3.47 15.31
N ASP A 31 -0.24 -3.50 14.31
CA ASP A 31 0.86 -2.54 14.17
C ASP A 31 0.78 -1.66 12.92
N LEU A 32 -0.32 -1.74 12.15
CA LEU A 32 -0.48 -0.89 10.97
C LEU A 32 -0.96 0.50 11.35
N LYS A 33 -0.19 1.52 10.96
CA LYS A 33 -0.55 2.92 11.08
C LYS A 33 -1.25 3.37 9.80
N GLU A 34 -2.30 4.15 9.96
CA GLU A 34 -3.10 4.67 8.86
C GLU A 34 -3.02 6.21 8.87
N LYS A 35 -2.91 6.82 7.68
CA LYS A 35 -2.89 8.27 7.51
C LYS A 35 -3.76 8.68 6.34
N MET A 36 -4.74 9.54 6.62
CA MET A 36 -5.57 10.15 5.58
C MET A 36 -4.79 11.25 4.87
N VAL A 37 -4.75 11.21 3.54
CA VAL A 37 -4.05 12.22 2.73
C VAL A 37 -5.00 13.27 2.18
N ALA A 38 -6.16 12.83 1.68
CA ALA A 38 -7.16 13.72 1.11
C ALA A 38 -8.56 13.17 1.29
N LEU A 39 -9.52 14.07 1.53
CA LEU A 39 -10.95 13.79 1.56
C LEU A 39 -11.64 14.79 0.66
N ASN A 40 -12.28 14.30 -0.40
CA ASN A 40 -12.94 15.13 -1.40
C ASN A 40 -14.43 14.81 -1.44
N ARG A 41 -15.28 15.84 -1.37
CA ARG A 41 -16.71 15.69 -1.67
C ARG A 41 -16.90 15.81 -3.18
N VAL A 42 -17.29 14.73 -3.83
CA VAL A 42 -17.55 14.67 -5.27
C VAL A 42 -19.05 14.57 -5.55
N SER A 43 -19.52 15.24 -6.61
CA SER A 43 -20.94 15.34 -6.94
C SER A 43 -21.27 14.69 -8.27
N LYS A 44 -22.46 14.09 -8.36
CA LYS A 44 -23.10 13.65 -9.61
C LYS A 44 -24.38 14.46 -9.80
N VAL A 45 -24.52 15.11 -10.96
CA VAL A 45 -25.74 15.85 -11.31
C VAL A 45 -26.78 14.87 -11.85
N THR A 46 -28.03 15.04 -11.42
CA THR A 46 -29.20 14.26 -11.83
C THR A 46 -30.36 15.21 -12.14
N LYS A 47 -31.45 14.71 -12.74
CA LYS A 47 -32.64 15.51 -13.06
C LYS A 47 -33.23 16.26 -11.85
N GLY A 48 -33.10 15.69 -10.64
CA GLY A 48 -33.63 16.26 -9.39
C GLY A 48 -32.61 17.01 -8.53
N GLY A 49 -31.39 17.24 -9.00
CA GLY A 49 -30.36 17.98 -8.25
C GLY A 49 -29.00 17.27 -8.23
N ARG A 50 -28.21 17.51 -7.18
CA ARG A 50 -26.84 16.97 -7.04
C ARG A 50 -26.77 15.92 -5.94
N THR A 51 -26.34 14.71 -6.29
CA THR A 51 -26.03 13.67 -5.31
C THR A 51 -24.56 13.76 -4.92
N PHE A 52 -24.27 13.88 -3.63
CA PHE A 52 -22.90 13.94 -3.12
C PHE A 52 -22.41 12.56 -2.67
N THR A 53 -21.11 12.35 -2.83
CA THR A 53 -20.35 11.21 -2.29
C THR A 53 -18.99 11.71 -1.83
N PHE A 54 -18.39 11.05 -0.86
CA PHE A 54 -17.05 11.35 -0.39
C PHE A 54 -16.07 10.35 -0.97
N ALA A 55 -14.95 10.86 -1.47
CA ALA A 55 -13.81 10.09 -1.91
C ALA A 55 -12.64 10.35 -0.97
N ALA A 56 -12.12 9.29 -0.36
CA ALA A 56 -10.99 9.32 0.56
C ALA A 56 -9.76 8.68 -0.08
N ILE A 57 -8.58 9.23 0.20
CA ILE A 57 -7.28 8.63 -0.10
C ILE A 57 -6.57 8.38 1.22
N VAL A 58 -6.20 7.13 1.46
CA VAL A 58 -5.56 6.69 2.69
C VAL A 58 -4.27 5.96 2.35
N VAL A 59 -3.28 6.12 3.21
CA VAL A 59 -2.00 5.43 3.16
C VAL A 59 -1.86 4.63 4.45
N VAL A 60 -1.40 3.38 4.33
CA VAL A 60 -1.26 2.43 5.45
C VAL A 60 0.15 1.84 5.43
N GLY A 61 0.73 1.58 6.59
CA GLY A 61 2.06 0.98 6.69
C GLY A 61 2.48 0.68 8.11
N ASP A 62 3.57 -0.07 8.26
CA ASP A 62 4.06 -0.59 9.54
C ASP A 62 5.20 0.25 10.16
N GLY A 63 5.62 1.34 9.48
CA GLY A 63 6.78 2.14 9.89
C GLY A 63 8.12 1.38 9.84
N LYS A 64 8.14 0.17 9.28
CA LYS A 64 9.32 -0.72 9.20
C LYS A 64 9.67 -1.04 7.74
N GLY A 65 9.27 -0.17 6.81
CA GLY A 65 9.52 -0.34 5.39
C GLY A 65 8.41 -1.06 4.64
N LYS A 66 7.19 -1.20 5.18
CA LYS A 66 6.01 -1.53 4.37
C LYS A 66 5.06 -0.35 4.27
N VAL A 67 4.59 -0.10 3.06
CA VAL A 67 3.62 0.95 2.78
C VAL A 67 2.66 0.53 1.67
N GLY A 68 1.40 0.94 1.79
CA GLY A 68 0.33 0.72 0.82
C GLY A 68 -0.56 1.96 0.74
N HIS A 69 -1.35 2.06 -0.32
CA HIS A 69 -2.27 3.17 -0.52
C HIS A 69 -3.59 2.67 -1.07
N GLY A 70 -4.67 3.36 -0.73
CA GLY A 70 -5.99 3.00 -1.17
C GLY A 70 -6.86 4.22 -1.38
N THR A 71 -7.86 4.04 -2.23
CA THR A 71 -8.91 5.02 -2.44
C THR A 71 -10.25 4.37 -2.17
N GLY A 72 -11.10 5.06 -1.45
CA GLY A 72 -12.44 4.61 -1.12
C GLY A 72 -13.45 5.68 -1.46
N LYS A 73 -14.67 5.25 -1.81
CA LYS A 73 -15.76 6.17 -2.11
C LYS A 73 -17.05 5.66 -1.50
N SER A 74 -17.76 6.50 -0.77
CA SER A 74 -19.09 6.20 -0.27
C SER A 74 -19.94 7.46 -0.10
N LYS A 75 -21.21 7.30 0.26
CA LYS A 75 -22.08 8.42 0.68
C LYS A 75 -21.69 8.91 2.07
N ASP A 76 -21.18 8.01 2.90
CA ASP A 76 -20.75 8.29 4.27
C ASP A 76 -19.22 8.40 4.35
N ILE A 77 -18.72 9.29 5.22
CA ILE A 77 -17.28 9.60 5.29
C ILE A 77 -16.52 8.42 5.90
N SER A 78 -17.00 7.90 7.04
CA SER A 78 -16.36 6.80 7.76
C SER A 78 -16.27 5.54 6.89
N GLU A 79 -17.34 5.24 6.15
CA GLU A 79 -17.37 4.09 5.23
C GLU A 79 -16.42 4.29 4.04
N ALA A 80 -16.27 5.52 3.53
CA ALA A 80 -15.31 5.82 2.48
C ALA A 80 -13.85 5.63 2.94
N ILE A 81 -13.54 6.01 4.18
CA ILE A 81 -12.22 5.81 4.79
C ILE A 81 -11.97 4.31 5.00
N GLN A 82 -12.91 3.57 5.57
CA GLN A 82 -12.76 2.12 5.78
C GLN A 82 -12.49 1.38 4.46
N LYS A 83 -13.26 1.68 3.41
CA LYS A 83 -13.04 1.10 2.07
C LYS A 83 -11.65 1.45 1.52
N ALA A 84 -11.15 2.67 1.77
CA ALA A 84 -9.82 3.07 1.35
C ALA A 84 -8.74 2.28 2.10
N THR A 85 -8.89 2.12 3.42
CA THR A 85 -8.01 1.33 4.28
C THR A 85 -7.94 -0.14 3.84
N ASP A 86 -9.09 -0.78 3.58
CA ASP A 86 -9.14 -2.18 3.16
C ASP A 86 -8.41 -2.42 1.83
N VAL A 87 -8.52 -1.46 0.89
CA VAL A 87 -7.78 -1.49 -0.37
C VAL A 87 -6.28 -1.25 -0.13
N ALA A 88 -5.93 -0.30 0.75
CA ALA A 88 -4.55 0.02 1.05
C ALA A 88 -3.79 -1.18 1.63
N ARG A 89 -4.41 -1.93 2.56
CA ARG A 89 -3.85 -3.13 3.17
C ARG A 89 -3.50 -4.21 2.15
N LYS A 90 -4.31 -4.37 1.10
CA LYS A 90 -4.06 -5.32 0.00
C LYS A 90 -2.92 -4.89 -0.93
N SER A 91 -2.61 -3.59 -0.96
CA SER A 91 -1.62 -2.99 -1.88
C SER A 91 -0.23 -2.79 -1.27
N MET A 92 0.06 -3.40 -0.12
CA MET A 92 1.32 -3.17 0.60
C MET A 92 2.53 -3.67 -0.19
N ILE A 93 3.56 -2.82 -0.23
CA ILE A 93 4.85 -3.10 -0.83
C ILE A 93 5.96 -3.03 0.22
N LYS A 94 7.05 -3.77 0.00
CA LYS A 94 8.24 -3.69 0.84
C LYS A 94 9.25 -2.73 0.20
N VAL A 95 9.74 -1.78 1.00
CA VAL A 95 10.70 -0.76 0.63
C VAL A 95 12.03 -1.06 1.32
N PRO A 96 13.16 -1.07 0.59
CA PRO A 96 14.47 -1.21 1.21
C PRO A 96 14.85 0.08 1.92
N LEU A 97 14.95 0.03 3.25
CA LEU A 97 15.41 1.12 4.09
C LEU A 97 16.81 0.83 4.63
N TYR A 98 17.63 1.86 4.77
CA TYR A 98 18.96 1.78 5.36
C TYR A 98 19.14 2.92 6.35
N LYS A 99 19.38 2.61 7.64
CA LYS A 99 19.57 3.61 8.71
C LYS A 99 18.52 4.73 8.72
N GLY A 100 17.25 4.40 8.47
CA GLY A 100 16.15 5.38 8.43
C GLY A 100 16.12 6.29 7.20
N THR A 101 16.92 6.02 6.16
CA THR A 101 16.93 6.71 4.85
C THR A 101 16.77 5.73 3.70
N ILE A 102 16.68 6.25 2.47
CA ILE A 102 16.65 5.47 1.23
C ILE A 102 18.08 5.12 0.76
N PRO A 103 18.30 4.03 0.01
CA PRO A 103 19.67 3.61 -0.36
C PRO A 103 20.35 4.50 -1.41
N HIS A 104 19.60 5.02 -2.38
CA HIS A 104 20.10 5.88 -3.46
C HIS A 104 18.99 6.80 -3.95
N GLU A 105 19.35 7.80 -4.75
CA GLU A 105 18.37 8.67 -5.39
C GLU A 105 17.56 7.93 -6.45
N GLN A 106 16.27 8.23 -6.53
CA GLN A 106 15.38 7.57 -7.48
C GLN A 106 14.30 8.51 -7.98
N LEU A 107 14.03 8.38 -9.29
CA LEU A 107 12.93 9.04 -9.97
C LEU A 107 11.72 8.10 -10.07
N GLY A 108 10.54 8.61 -9.74
CA GLY A 108 9.26 7.94 -9.92
C GLY A 108 8.33 8.74 -10.82
N LYS A 109 7.53 8.03 -11.61
CA LYS A 109 6.57 8.65 -12.52
C LYS A 109 5.27 7.86 -12.56
N TYR A 110 4.16 8.56 -12.42
CA TYR A 110 2.83 8.00 -12.66
C TYR A 110 1.93 9.05 -13.30
N GLY A 111 1.48 8.79 -14.53
CA GLY A 111 0.77 9.78 -15.34
C GLY A 111 1.58 11.09 -15.46
N ALA A 112 0.99 12.20 -15.02
CA ALA A 112 1.64 13.52 -14.95
C ALA A 112 2.39 13.78 -13.63
N GLY A 113 2.33 12.87 -12.66
CA GLY A 113 3.10 12.96 -11.41
C GLY A 113 4.54 12.54 -11.66
N LYS A 114 5.50 13.42 -11.32
CA LYS A 114 6.94 13.14 -11.36
C LYS A 114 7.52 13.45 -9.98
N VAL A 115 8.24 12.50 -9.40
CA VAL A 115 8.77 12.57 -8.05
C VAL A 115 10.25 12.24 -8.08
N LEU A 116 11.05 13.07 -7.41
CA LEU A 116 12.44 12.80 -7.09
C LEU A 116 12.53 12.47 -5.61
N LEU A 117 13.15 11.34 -5.28
CA LEU A 117 13.56 10.97 -3.94
C LEU A 117 15.08 10.99 -3.87
N LYS A 118 15.64 11.65 -2.86
CA LYS A 118 17.08 11.73 -2.61
C LYS A 118 17.38 11.40 -1.14
N PRO A 119 18.36 10.53 -0.85
CA PRO A 119 18.76 10.23 0.51
C PRO A 119 19.30 11.49 1.19
N ALA A 120 19.06 11.58 2.50
CA ALA A 120 19.56 12.65 3.35
C ALA A 120 20.40 12.08 4.50
N SER A 121 21.25 12.92 5.09
CA SER A 121 22.02 12.60 6.29
C SER A 121 21.11 12.52 7.52
N GLU A 122 21.58 11.85 8.56
CA GLU A 122 20.89 11.77 9.84
C GLU A 122 20.63 13.17 10.41
N GLY A 123 19.42 13.39 10.95
CA GLY A 123 18.99 14.67 11.50
C GLY A 123 18.30 15.61 10.51
N THR A 124 18.26 15.30 9.21
CA THR A 124 17.59 16.15 8.20
C THR A 124 16.08 16.14 8.34
N GLY A 125 15.50 15.02 8.77
CA GLY A 125 14.05 14.84 8.76
C GLY A 125 13.46 14.57 7.36
N VAL A 126 12.14 14.52 7.28
CA VAL A 126 11.40 14.28 6.04
C VAL A 126 11.00 15.62 5.42
N ILE A 127 11.72 16.03 4.37
CA ILE A 127 11.42 17.24 3.60
C ILE A 127 10.73 16.80 2.30
N ALA A 128 9.40 16.83 2.32
CA ALA A 128 8.56 16.36 1.22
C ALA A 128 7.23 17.12 1.15
N GLY A 129 6.61 17.15 -0.04
CA GLY A 129 5.24 17.67 -0.19
C GLY A 129 4.21 16.81 0.56
N GLY A 130 3.07 17.36 0.96
CA GLY A 130 2.15 16.71 1.92
C GLY A 130 1.71 15.27 1.57
N ALA A 131 1.41 15.00 0.30
CA ALA A 131 1.01 13.67 -0.14
C ALA A 131 2.16 12.65 -0.07
N MET A 132 3.36 13.06 -0.50
CA MET A 132 4.58 12.24 -0.45
C MET A 132 5.05 12.04 0.98
N ARG A 133 4.99 13.09 1.80
CA ARG A 133 5.33 13.07 3.22
C ARG A 133 4.51 12.04 3.96
N SER A 134 3.20 11.98 3.70
CA SER A 134 2.32 10.98 4.31
C SER A 134 2.75 9.55 3.98
N VAL A 135 3.25 9.30 2.77
CA VAL A 135 3.80 7.99 2.37
C VAL A 135 5.12 7.69 3.08
N LEU A 136 6.03 8.65 3.10
CA LEU A 136 7.37 8.47 3.67
C LEU A 136 7.32 8.29 5.19
N ASP A 137 6.49 9.07 5.88
CA ASP A 137 6.27 8.94 7.33
C ASP A 137 5.74 7.54 7.70
N ILE A 138 4.71 7.07 6.98
CA ILE A 138 4.07 5.77 7.23
C ILE A 138 4.97 4.59 6.84
N CYS A 139 5.82 4.79 5.83
CA CYS A 139 6.85 3.81 5.47
C CYS A 139 7.94 3.66 6.55
N GLY A 140 8.14 4.66 7.41
CA GLY A 140 9.23 4.68 8.40
C GLY A 140 10.53 5.31 7.88
N VAL A 141 10.43 6.19 6.89
CA VAL A 141 11.57 7.00 6.44
C VAL A 141 11.67 8.21 7.34
N HIS A 142 12.85 8.42 7.95
CA HIS A 142 13.08 9.54 8.85
C HIS A 142 13.86 10.67 8.19
N ASN A 143 14.78 10.35 7.27
CA ASN A 143 15.66 11.32 6.63
C ASN A 143 15.56 11.19 5.11
N VAL A 144 14.94 12.16 4.42
CA VAL A 144 14.81 12.14 2.96
C VAL A 144 14.48 13.53 2.42
N LEU A 145 15.05 13.85 1.26
CA LEU A 145 14.68 15.01 0.46
C LEU A 145 13.82 14.52 -0.71
N ALA A 146 12.59 14.99 -0.78
CA ALA A 146 11.66 14.61 -1.84
C ALA A 146 11.01 15.84 -2.49
N LYS A 147 11.00 15.84 -3.83
CA LYS A 147 10.38 16.92 -4.60
C LYS A 147 9.43 16.35 -5.66
N SER A 148 8.21 16.90 -5.69
CA SER A 148 7.33 16.75 -6.86
C SER A 148 7.74 17.78 -7.92
N GLN A 149 8.05 17.30 -9.12
CA GLN A 149 8.46 18.09 -10.29
C GLN A 149 7.39 18.09 -11.40
N GLY A 150 6.16 17.66 -11.07
CA GLY A 150 5.07 17.57 -12.03
C GLY A 150 3.74 17.96 -11.41
N SER A 151 2.71 17.15 -11.64
CA SER A 151 1.38 17.38 -11.07
C SER A 151 1.40 17.42 -9.53
N SER A 152 0.61 18.33 -8.96
CA SER A 152 0.33 18.43 -7.53
C SER A 152 -0.84 17.54 -7.06
N ASN A 153 -1.48 16.80 -7.98
CA ASN A 153 -2.63 15.94 -7.64
C ASN A 153 -2.20 14.80 -6.67
N PRO A 154 -2.77 14.72 -5.45
CA PRO A 154 -2.42 13.70 -4.47
C PRO A 154 -2.49 12.26 -5.00
N HIS A 155 -3.46 11.94 -5.87
CA HIS A 155 -3.59 10.60 -6.45
C HIS A 155 -2.35 10.20 -7.26
N ASN A 156 -1.87 11.12 -8.11
CA ASN A 156 -0.73 10.85 -8.99
C ASN A 156 0.58 10.91 -8.21
N VAL A 157 0.70 11.85 -7.28
CA VAL A 157 1.90 12.03 -6.46
C VAL A 157 2.16 10.80 -5.59
N ILE A 158 1.13 10.25 -4.92
CA ILE A 158 1.26 9.03 -4.11
C ILE A 158 1.72 7.86 -4.97
N LYS A 159 1.06 7.64 -6.11
CA LYS A 159 1.40 6.54 -7.03
C LYS A 159 2.81 6.68 -7.61
N ALA A 160 3.22 7.89 -7.98
CA ALA A 160 4.57 8.17 -8.44
C ALA A 160 5.61 7.97 -7.33
N THR A 161 5.27 8.30 -6.08
CA THR A 161 6.13 8.06 -4.92
C THR A 161 6.29 6.55 -4.67
N ILE A 162 5.20 5.78 -4.72
CA ILE A 162 5.24 4.32 -4.59
C ILE A 162 6.07 3.70 -5.72
N ASP A 163 5.89 4.16 -6.97
CA ASP A 163 6.72 3.73 -8.11
C ASP A 163 8.21 4.01 -7.89
N ALA A 164 8.58 5.18 -7.35
CA ALA A 164 9.97 5.47 -6.98
C ALA A 164 10.48 4.47 -5.93
N LEU A 165 9.70 4.21 -4.88
CA LEU A 165 10.09 3.31 -3.79
C LEU A 165 10.23 1.86 -4.24
N GLN A 166 9.41 1.38 -5.18
CA GLN A 166 9.52 0.03 -5.75
C GLN A 166 10.79 -0.17 -6.56
N LYS A 167 11.30 0.90 -7.19
CA LYS A 167 12.52 0.85 -8.01
C LYS A 167 13.79 0.80 -7.18
N LEU A 168 13.72 1.17 -5.90
CA LEU A 168 14.86 1.11 -5.00
C LEU A 168 15.37 -0.32 -4.85
N ARG A 169 16.69 -0.46 -4.82
CA ARG A 169 17.37 -1.74 -4.59
C ARG A 169 18.32 -1.60 -3.42
N SER A 170 18.33 -2.61 -2.55
CA SER A 170 19.31 -2.66 -1.46
C SER A 170 20.69 -3.06 -2.00
N PRO A 171 21.79 -2.58 -1.38
CA PRO A 171 23.15 -2.98 -1.78
C PRO A 171 23.34 -4.51 -1.79
N GLN A 172 22.75 -5.22 -0.81
CA GLN A 172 22.76 -6.67 -0.75
C GLN A 172 22.11 -7.34 -1.96
N THR A 173 21.00 -6.78 -2.46
CA THR A 173 20.32 -7.31 -3.64
C THR A 173 21.19 -7.12 -4.89
N ILE A 174 21.87 -5.96 -5.00
CA ILE A 174 22.75 -5.67 -6.13
C ILE A 174 24.00 -6.56 -6.10
N ALA A 175 24.63 -6.74 -4.93
CA ALA A 175 25.79 -7.62 -4.77
C ALA A 175 25.48 -9.06 -5.21
N LYS A 176 24.32 -9.59 -4.77
CA LYS A 176 23.82 -10.92 -5.19
C LYS A 176 23.54 -10.98 -6.69
N GLN A 177 22.94 -9.94 -7.27
CA GLN A 177 22.66 -9.89 -8.72
C GLN A 177 23.96 -9.86 -9.56
N ARG A 178 25.00 -9.19 -9.07
CA ARG A 178 26.29 -9.07 -9.76
C ARG A 178 27.24 -10.23 -9.47
N GLY A 179 26.99 -11.04 -8.44
CA GLY A 179 27.89 -12.12 -8.00
C GLY A 179 29.19 -11.63 -7.36
N ILE A 180 29.18 -10.44 -6.77
CA ILE A 180 30.37 -9.78 -6.21
C ILE A 180 30.22 -9.66 -4.68
N SER A 181 31.34 -9.69 -3.94
CA SER A 181 31.34 -9.44 -2.49
C SER A 181 30.90 -8.01 -2.15
N MET A 182 30.41 -7.80 -0.92
CA MET A 182 29.92 -6.48 -0.49
C MET A 182 31.05 -5.45 -0.43
N GLU A 183 32.26 -5.86 -0.04
CA GLU A 183 33.45 -4.99 0.02
C GLU A 183 33.80 -4.45 -1.37
N LYS A 184 33.91 -5.34 -2.36
CA LYS A 184 34.20 -4.95 -3.74
C LYS A 184 33.10 -4.08 -4.38
N LEU A 185 31.85 -4.16 -3.90
CA LEU A 185 30.78 -3.28 -4.36
C LEU A 185 30.93 -1.83 -3.88
N PHE A 186 31.57 -1.61 -2.73
CA PHE A 186 31.81 -0.27 -2.18
C PHE A 186 33.19 0.29 -2.53
N GLU A 187 34.19 -0.57 -2.72
CA GLU A 187 35.58 -0.17 -2.98
C GLU A 187 35.91 0.00 -4.46
N GLY A 188 35.15 -0.64 -5.37
CA GLY A 188 35.35 -0.55 -6.83
C GLY A 188 36.33 -1.59 -7.36
#